data_AF-A0A8C9N2H4-F1
#
_entry.id   AF-A0A8C9N2H4-F1
#
_cell.length_a   1.000
_cell.length_b   1.000
_cell.length_c   1.000
_cell.angle_alpha   90.00
_cell.angle_beta   90.00
_cell.angle_gamma   90.00
#
_symmetry.space_group_name_H-M   'P 1'
#
loop_
_entity.id
_entity.type
_entity.pdbx_description
1 polymer ?
#
loop_
_entity_poly.entity_id
_entity_poly.type
_entity_poly.pdbx_seq_one_letter_code
_entity_poly.pdbx_strand_id
1 'polypeptide(L)'
;MQLIPAWKLLTSHMLFVDSCGIWPYQTFKKLGIPGPQPLPFVGTFLEYRHGVHNFDQKCIEKYGKIWGFYDGRQPVLAVLDPILIKNILVKECYSIFTNRQNFHLNGILGSALNVAEDEQWKGIRMVLSPTFTSGKLKEVKHKPLVLLHCWSV
;
A
#
# COMPACT_ATOMS: atom_id res chain seq x y z
N MET A 1 27.52 42.09 -19.79
CA MET A 1 26.43 41.15 -19.43
C MET A 1 26.84 39.77 -19.92
N GLN A 2 27.47 38.94 -19.08
CA GLN A 2 27.96 37.62 -19.50
C GLN A 2 26.78 36.66 -19.67
N LEU A 3 26.56 36.18 -20.90
CA LEU A 3 25.60 35.13 -21.21
C LEU A 3 26.02 33.84 -20.50
N ILE A 4 25.17 33.34 -19.60
CA ILE A 4 25.40 32.06 -18.94
C ILE A 4 25.35 30.95 -20.00
N PRO A 5 26.39 30.10 -20.12
CA PRO A 5 26.39 29.02 -21.09
C PRO A 5 25.24 28.03 -20.84
N ALA A 6 24.55 27.62 -21.90
CA ALA A 6 23.39 26.72 -21.82
C ALA A 6 23.69 25.40 -21.08
N TRP A 7 24.91 24.87 -21.20
CA TRP A 7 25.32 23.65 -20.49
C TRP A 7 25.28 23.79 -18.97
N LYS A 8 25.52 24.99 -18.41
CA LYS A 8 25.44 25.21 -16.96
C LYS A 8 24.00 25.17 -16.44
N LEU A 9 23.05 25.62 -17.26
CA LEU A 9 21.62 25.51 -16.93
C LEU A 9 21.17 24.05 -16.98
N LEU A 10 21.65 23.29 -17.97
CA LEU A 10 21.38 21.86 -18.09
C LEU A 10 21.94 21.06 -16.91
N THR A 11 23.20 21.29 -16.51
CA THR A 11 23.80 20.60 -15.36
C THR A 11 23.10 20.96 -14.05
N SER A 12 22.72 22.23 -13.86
CA SER A 12 21.96 22.66 -12.68
C SER A 12 20.59 21.99 -12.61
N HIS A 13 19.89 21.90 -13.74
CA HIS A 13 18.60 21.22 -13.82
C HIS A 13 18.73 19.72 -13.52
N MET A 14 19.74 19.03 -14.07
CA MET A 14 19.99 17.61 -13.80
C MET A 14 20.27 17.37 -12.30
N LEU A 15 21.14 18.16 -11.69
CA LEU A 15 21.45 18.06 -10.25
C LEU A 15 20.22 18.30 -9.37
N PHE A 16 19.38 19.28 -9.74
CA PHE A 16 18.13 19.55 -9.04
C PHE A 16 17.16 18.36 -9.14
N VAL A 17 17.05 17.78 -10.33
CA VAL A 17 16.21 16.60 -10.60
C VAL A 17 16.68 15.39 -9.79
N ASP A 18 17.98 15.10 -9.77
CA ASP A 18 18.54 13.98 -8.99
C ASP A 18 18.35 14.19 -7.49
N SER A 19 18.59 15.40 -6.99
CA SER A 19 18.36 15.75 -5.59
C SER A 19 16.89 15.57 -5.21
N CYS A 20 15.96 16.06 -6.03
CA CYS A 20 14.52 15.84 -5.83
C CYS A 20 14.14 14.36 -5.91
N GLY A 21 14.79 13.59 -6.78
CA GLY A 21 14.59 12.15 -6.92
C GLY A 21 15.03 11.36 -5.70
N ILE A 22 16.13 11.75 -5.05
CA ILE A 22 16.74 11.04 -3.91
C ILE A 22 16.21 11.52 -2.55
N TRP A 23 15.75 12.77 -2.47
CA TRP A 23 15.23 13.39 -1.24
C TRP A 23 14.22 12.54 -0.45
N PRO A 24 13.19 11.91 -1.06
CA PRO A 24 12.21 11.12 -0.29
C PRO A 24 12.80 9.83 0.32
N TYR A 25 13.94 9.36 -0.17
CA TYR A 25 14.53 8.07 0.21
C TYR A 25 15.40 8.10 1.48
N GLN A 26 15.30 9.18 2.26
CA GLN A 26 16.09 9.34 3.48
C GLN A 26 15.37 8.84 4.74
N THR A 27 14.05 8.64 4.69
CA THR A 27 13.22 8.31 5.87
C THR A 27 13.72 7.07 6.61
N PHE A 28 13.85 5.92 5.96
CA PHE A 28 14.29 4.68 6.63
C PHE A 28 15.75 4.73 7.04
N LYS A 29 16.61 5.42 6.28
CA LYS A 29 18.00 5.65 6.65
C LYS A 29 18.12 6.44 7.96
N LYS A 30 17.29 7.48 8.15
CA LYS A 30 17.25 8.28 9.39
C LYS A 30 16.69 7.51 10.57
N LEU A 31 15.74 6.60 10.34
CA LEU A 31 15.13 5.77 11.37
C LEU A 31 15.96 4.52 11.72
N GLY A 32 17.06 4.26 11.01
CA GLY A 32 17.89 3.06 11.22
C GLY A 32 17.20 1.75 10.80
N ILE A 33 16.20 1.83 9.92
CA ILE A 33 15.43 0.67 9.46
C ILE A 33 16.11 0.08 8.21
N PRO A 34 16.43 -1.22 8.20
CA PRO A 34 17.07 -1.86 7.05
C PRO A 34 16.09 -2.01 5.88
N GLY A 35 16.61 -2.05 4.65
CA GLY A 35 15.77 -2.19 3.47
C GLY A 35 16.53 -2.23 2.14
N PRO A 36 15.86 -2.61 1.04
CA PRO A 36 16.40 -2.52 -0.31
C PRO A 36 16.71 -1.08 -0.70
N GLN A 37 17.77 -0.88 -1.47
CA GLN A 37 18.13 0.47 -1.94
C GLN A 37 17.14 0.91 -3.03
N PRO A 38 16.44 2.04 -2.85
CA PRO A 38 15.51 2.55 -3.85
C PRO A 38 16.25 3.20 -5.01
N LEU A 39 15.73 2.99 -6.22
CA LEU A 39 16.17 3.72 -7.42
C LEU A 39 15.53 5.11 -7.46
N PRO A 40 16.22 6.13 -8.01
CA PRO A 40 15.64 7.45 -8.23
C PRO A 40 14.28 7.36 -8.96
N PHE A 41 13.28 8.11 -8.47
CA PHE A 41 11.90 8.20 -8.98
C PHE A 41 11.03 6.94 -8.82
N VAL A 42 11.56 5.76 -9.10
CA VAL A 42 10.81 4.49 -9.16
C VAL A 42 10.78 3.79 -7.79
N GLY A 43 11.74 4.06 -6.92
CA GLY A 43 11.86 3.38 -5.63
C GLY A 43 12.27 1.92 -5.83
N THR A 44 11.59 1.01 -5.14
CA THR A 44 11.82 -0.45 -5.20
C THR A 44 10.81 -1.16 -6.10
N PHE A 45 10.00 -0.42 -6.84
CA PHE A 45 8.90 -0.96 -7.65
C PHE A 45 9.36 -1.98 -8.72
N LEU A 46 10.57 -1.85 -9.25
CA LEU A 46 11.11 -2.80 -10.24
C LEU A 46 11.31 -4.22 -9.68
N GLU A 47 11.50 -4.34 -8.36
CA GLU A 47 11.68 -5.64 -7.71
C GLU A 47 10.40 -6.49 -7.77
N TYR A 48 9.23 -5.88 -7.96
CA TYR A 48 7.96 -6.58 -8.14
C TYR A 48 7.83 -7.32 -9.48
N ARG A 49 8.78 -7.16 -10.41
CA ARG A 49 8.76 -7.85 -11.71
C ARG A 49 8.68 -9.37 -11.59
N HIS A 50 9.20 -9.93 -10.50
CA HIS A 50 9.19 -11.36 -10.20
C HIS A 50 8.09 -11.76 -9.20
N GLY A 51 7.11 -10.89 -8.96
CA GLY A 51 6.02 -11.06 -8.02
C GLY A 51 6.31 -10.48 -6.64
N VAL A 52 5.28 -9.85 -6.04
CA VAL A 52 5.32 -9.24 -4.69
C VAL A 52 5.74 -10.24 -3.62
N HIS A 53 5.20 -11.46 -3.66
CA HIS A 53 5.52 -12.49 -2.67
C HIS A 53 7.00 -12.89 -2.68
N ASN A 54 7.61 -13.02 -3.86
CA ASN A 54 9.02 -13.36 -4.01
C ASN A 54 9.91 -12.23 -3.49
N PHE A 55 9.53 -10.98 -3.75
CA PHE A 55 10.21 -9.81 -3.20
C PHE A 55 10.14 -9.79 -1.67
N ASP A 56 8.96 -10.02 -1.08
CA ASP A 56 8.79 -10.07 0.37
C ASP A 56 9.64 -11.17 0.98
N GLN A 57 9.63 -12.38 0.42
CA GLN A 57 10.43 -13.49 0.92
C GLN A 57 11.93 -13.15 0.93
N LYS A 58 12.45 -12.58 -0.16
CA LYS A 58 13.85 -12.12 -0.23
C LYS A 58 14.16 -11.04 0.81
N CYS A 59 13.23 -10.12 1.05
CA CYS A 59 13.40 -9.07 2.05
C CYS A 59 13.39 -9.63 3.47
N ILE A 60 12.52 -10.59 3.75
CA ILE A 60 12.46 -11.29 5.05
C ILE A 60 13.78 -12.01 5.33
N GLU A 61 14.29 -12.75 4.34
CA GLU A 61 15.56 -13.49 4.46
C GLU A 61 16.76 -12.55 4.67
N LYS A 62 16.75 -11.37 4.03
CA LYS A 62 17.89 -10.43 4.04
C LYS A 62 17.85 -9.41 5.19
N TYR A 63 16.67 -8.92 5.55
CA TYR A 63 16.49 -7.79 6.48
C TYR A 63 15.75 -8.19 7.76
N GLY A 64 15.09 -9.35 7.78
CA GLY A 64 14.43 -9.90 8.96
C GLY A 64 12.96 -9.48 9.08
N LYS A 65 12.49 -9.30 10.33
CA LYS A 65 11.06 -9.13 10.65
C LYS A 65 10.52 -7.73 10.35
N ILE A 66 11.38 -6.72 10.21
CA ILE A 66 11.00 -5.34 9.96
C ILE A 66 11.93 -4.79 8.90
N TRP A 67 11.37 -4.30 7.80
CA TRP A 67 12.13 -3.63 6.75
C TRP A 67 11.33 -2.50 6.13
N GLY A 68 12.04 -1.50 5.61
CA GLY A 68 11.46 -0.37 4.90
C GLY A 68 11.78 -0.44 3.42
N PHE A 69 10.81 -0.15 2.57
CA PHE A 69 10.98 -0.04 1.12
C PHE A 69 10.17 1.12 0.58
N TYR A 70 10.28 1.42 -0.72
CA TYR A 70 9.66 2.60 -1.30
C TYR A 70 8.85 2.26 -2.55
N ASP A 71 7.54 2.44 -2.47
CA ASP A 71 6.66 2.37 -3.64
C ASP A 71 6.65 3.72 -4.35
N GLY A 72 7.43 3.83 -5.43
CA GLY A 72 7.68 5.12 -6.09
C GLY A 72 8.41 6.07 -5.14
N ARG A 73 7.68 7.06 -4.59
CA ARG A 73 8.19 8.02 -3.59
C ARG A 73 7.64 7.77 -2.18
N GLN A 74 6.68 6.87 -2.02
CA GLN A 74 6.01 6.64 -0.75
C GLN A 74 6.82 5.64 0.10
N PRO A 75 7.20 6.00 1.35
CA PRO A 75 7.83 5.04 2.25
C PRO A 75 6.80 4.01 2.73
N VAL A 76 7.16 2.73 2.66
CA VAL A 76 6.35 1.62 3.13
C VAL A 76 7.15 0.81 4.14
N LEU A 77 6.56 0.61 5.33
CA LEU A 77 7.15 -0.18 6.40
C LEU A 77 6.47 -1.54 6.45
N ALA A 78 7.23 -2.60 6.19
CA ALA A 78 6.78 -3.96 6.40
C ALA A 78 7.10 -4.42 7.82
N VAL A 79 6.11 -5.06 8.44
CA VAL A 79 6.17 -5.55 9.82
C VAL A 79 5.66 -6.97 9.89
N LEU A 80 6.48 -7.89 10.39
CA LEU A 80 6.14 -9.30 10.59
C LEU A 80 6.04 -9.71 12.07
N ASP A 81 6.22 -8.77 12.99
CA ASP A 81 6.06 -9.05 14.41
C ASP A 81 4.56 -9.16 14.77
N PRO A 82 4.06 -10.31 15.25
CA PRO A 82 2.65 -10.50 15.58
C PRO A 82 2.14 -9.54 16.66
N ILE A 83 3.00 -9.11 17.59
CA ILE A 83 2.63 -8.16 18.64
C ILE A 83 2.36 -6.79 18.01
N LEU A 84 3.24 -6.36 17.12
CA LEU A 84 3.11 -5.07 16.43
C LEU A 84 1.96 -5.10 15.42
N ILE A 85 1.79 -6.19 14.67
CA ILE A 85 0.65 -6.40 13.77
C ILE A 85 -0.67 -6.30 14.54
N LYS A 86 -0.78 -6.97 15.70
CA LYS A 86 -1.98 -6.88 16.53
C LYS A 86 -2.24 -5.45 17.02
N ASN A 87 -1.19 -4.72 17.40
CA ASN A 87 -1.34 -3.33 17.81
C ASN A 87 -1.84 -2.47 16.63
N ILE A 88 -1.24 -2.57 15.45
CA ILE A 88 -1.61 -1.78 14.25
C ILE A 88 -3.03 -2.14 13.76
N LEU A 89 -3.32 -3.44 13.58
CA LEU A 89 -4.56 -3.90 12.94
C LEU A 89 -5.75 -4.01 13.87
N VAL A 90 -5.54 -4.02 15.20
CA VAL A 90 -6.65 -4.18 16.17
C VAL A 90 -6.76 -2.99 17.10
N LYS A 91 -5.69 -2.66 17.83
CA LYS A 91 -5.75 -1.60 18.84
C LYS A 91 -5.86 -0.22 18.20
N GLU A 92 -5.02 0.04 17.21
CA GLU A 92 -4.89 1.36 16.57
C GLU A 92 -5.65 1.47 15.23
N CYS A 93 -6.46 0.47 14.88
CA CYS A 93 -7.18 0.43 13.61
C CYS A 93 -8.21 1.56 13.48
N TYR A 94 -8.87 1.95 14.56
CA TYR A 94 -9.90 3.01 14.52
C TYR A 94 -9.36 4.42 14.81
N SER A 95 -8.13 4.53 15.31
CA SER A 95 -7.49 5.78 15.73
C SER A 95 -6.53 6.31 14.67
N ILE A 96 -5.57 5.48 14.24
CA ILE A 96 -4.43 5.90 13.41
C ILE A 96 -4.45 5.18 12.05
N PHE A 97 -4.79 3.89 12.03
CA PHE A 97 -4.69 3.02 10.83
C PHE A 97 -6.07 2.64 10.26
N THR A 98 -6.96 3.63 10.10
CA THR A 98 -8.32 3.40 9.59
C THR A 98 -8.33 3.09 8.10
N ASN A 99 -7.50 3.80 7.33
CA ASN A 99 -7.58 3.81 5.88
C ASN A 99 -6.54 2.89 5.22
N ARG A 100 -6.94 2.26 4.12
CA ARG A 100 -6.03 1.49 3.26
C ARG A 100 -5.33 2.40 2.28
N GLN A 101 -4.21 1.96 1.72
CA GLN A 101 -3.51 2.71 0.69
C GLN A 101 -4.44 2.96 -0.50
N ASN A 102 -4.63 4.24 -0.81
CA ASN A 102 -5.50 4.70 -1.89
C ASN A 102 -4.64 5.18 -3.07
N PHE A 103 -4.79 4.56 -4.24
CA PHE A 103 -4.10 4.98 -5.47
C PHE A 103 -4.82 6.12 -6.19
N HIS A 104 -5.94 6.61 -5.65
CA HIS A 104 -6.79 7.70 -6.17
C HIS A 104 -7.25 7.51 -7.63
N LEU A 105 -7.21 6.28 -8.14
CA LEU A 105 -7.61 5.88 -9.49
C LEU A 105 -8.93 5.09 -9.47
N ASN A 106 -9.86 5.44 -8.58
CA ASN A 106 -10.97 4.56 -8.24
C ASN A 106 -12.28 4.84 -9.00
N GLY A 107 -12.42 6.00 -9.63
CA GLY A 107 -13.64 6.37 -10.39
C GLY A 107 -14.94 6.05 -9.62
N ILE A 108 -15.83 5.26 -10.24
CA ILE A 108 -17.11 4.83 -9.67
C ILE A 108 -16.92 3.92 -8.42
N LEU A 109 -15.79 3.22 -8.30
CA LEU A 109 -15.45 2.37 -7.17
C LEU A 109 -14.90 3.15 -5.96
N GLY A 110 -14.88 4.48 -6.01
CA GLY A 110 -14.48 5.33 -4.88
C GLY A 110 -15.28 5.09 -3.60
N SER A 111 -16.51 4.59 -3.72
CA SER A 111 -17.38 4.27 -2.57
C SER A 111 -17.35 2.79 -2.15
N ALA A 112 -16.52 1.95 -2.78
CA ALA A 112 -16.41 0.55 -2.42
C ALA A 112 -15.80 0.37 -1.02
N LEU A 113 -16.18 -0.68 -0.29
CA LEU A 113 -15.68 -0.95 1.08
C LEU A 113 -14.14 -1.01 1.18
N ASN A 114 -13.45 -1.42 0.12
CA ASN A 114 -11.99 -1.53 0.11
C ASN A 114 -11.27 -0.20 -0.15
N VAL A 115 -12.02 0.82 -0.56
CA VAL A 115 -11.51 2.14 -0.98
C VAL A 115 -12.03 3.25 -0.07
N ALA A 116 -13.25 3.13 0.44
CA ALA A 116 -13.88 4.10 1.32
C ALA A 116 -12.98 4.40 2.54
N GLU A 117 -13.01 5.65 2.98
CA GLU A 117 -12.17 6.16 4.06
C GLU A 117 -13.04 6.54 5.27
N ASP A 118 -12.45 6.43 6.47
CA ASP A 118 -12.98 6.91 7.74
C ASP A 118 -14.44 6.54 8.03
N GLU A 119 -15.30 7.53 8.26
CA GLU A 119 -16.72 7.34 8.61
C GLU A 119 -17.52 6.66 7.50
N GLN A 120 -17.16 6.91 6.24
CA GLN A 120 -17.81 6.24 5.11
C GLN A 120 -17.53 4.74 5.15
N TRP A 121 -16.28 4.36 5.41
CA TRP A 121 -15.91 2.96 5.60
C TRP A 121 -16.64 2.33 6.79
N LYS A 122 -16.68 3.02 7.95
CA LYS A 122 -17.41 2.54 9.15
C LYS A 122 -18.89 2.32 8.86
N GLY A 123 -19.53 3.27 8.17
CA GLY A 123 -20.94 3.18 7.80
C GLY A 123 -21.24 2.00 6.87
N ILE A 124 -20.45 1.85 5.79
CA ILE A 124 -20.60 0.71 4.86
C ILE A 124 -20.39 -0.61 5.60
N ARG A 125 -19.36 -0.70 6.46
CA ARG A 125 -19.08 -1.91 7.22
C ARG A 125 -20.21 -2.23 8.22
N MET A 126 -20.81 -1.24 8.86
CA MET A 126 -21.94 -1.43 9.76
C MET A 126 -23.16 -2.03 9.04
N VAL A 127 -23.45 -1.54 7.83
CA VAL A 127 -24.57 -2.04 7.00
C VAL A 127 -24.28 -3.44 6.45
N LEU A 128 -23.04 -3.72 6.04
CA LEU A 128 -22.68 -5.02 5.44
C LEU A 128 -22.38 -6.12 6.45
N SER A 129 -21.88 -5.81 7.65
CA SER A 129 -21.53 -6.81 8.67
C SER A 129 -22.66 -7.82 9.00
N PRO A 130 -23.95 -7.41 9.15
CA PRO A 130 -25.01 -8.36 9.50
C PRO A 130 -25.35 -9.39 8.39
N THR A 131 -24.99 -9.13 7.13
CA THR A 131 -25.29 -10.06 6.03
C THR A 131 -24.44 -11.33 6.08
N PHE A 132 -23.26 -11.26 6.70
CA PHE A 132 -22.32 -12.37 6.81
C PHE A 132 -22.39 -13.12 8.15
N THR A 133 -23.50 -12.99 8.89
CA THR A 133 -23.70 -13.78 10.11
C THR A 133 -23.92 -15.27 9.81
N SER A 134 -23.57 -16.13 10.75
CA SER A 134 -23.71 -17.59 10.61
C SER A 134 -25.14 -18.03 10.28
N GLY A 135 -26.15 -17.32 10.80
CA GLY A 135 -27.56 -17.55 10.48
C GLY A 135 -27.89 -17.26 9.02
N LYS A 136 -27.43 -16.12 8.48
CA LYS A 136 -27.66 -15.72 7.08
C LYS A 136 -26.88 -16.60 6.11
N LEU A 137 -25.66 -16.99 6.44
CA LEU A 137 -24.87 -17.92 5.62
C LEU A 137 -25.51 -19.30 5.51
N LYS A 138 -26.13 -19.81 6.57
CA LYS A 138 -26.90 -21.07 6.51
C LYS A 138 -28.13 -20.94 5.61
N GLU A 139 -28.81 -19.79 5.64
CA GLU A 139 -29.96 -19.51 4.78
C GLU A 139 -29.56 -19.52 3.28
N VAL A 140 -28.39 -18.96 2.93
CA VAL A 140 -27.85 -18.99 1.57
C VAL A 140 -27.49 -20.41 1.12
N LYS A 141 -26.92 -21.24 2.02
CA LYS A 141 -26.62 -22.65 1.72
C LYS A 141 -27.88 -23.50 1.52
N HIS A 142 -28.96 -23.16 2.20
CA HIS A 142 -30.20 -23.93 2.16
C HIS A 142 -31.17 -23.48 1.07
N LYS A 143 -31.03 -22.25 0.54
CA LYS A 143 -31.78 -21.76 -0.61
C LYS A 143 -31.13 -22.23 -1.93
N PRO A 144 -31.82 -23.00 -2.79
CA PRO A 144 -31.30 -23.43 -4.09
C PRO A 144 -31.14 -22.29 -5.12
N LEU A 145 -31.42 -21.03 -4.75
CA LEU A 145 -31.28 -19.85 -5.62
C LEU A 145 -29.86 -19.64 -6.16
N VAL A 146 -28.81 -20.05 -5.43
CA VAL A 146 -27.42 -19.98 -5.92
C VAL A 146 -27.15 -21.02 -7.01
N LEU A 147 -27.84 -22.18 -6.97
CA LEU A 147 -27.69 -23.24 -7.97
C LEU A 147 -28.49 -22.94 -9.25
N LEU A 148 -29.62 -22.23 -9.15
CA LEU A 148 -30.47 -21.92 -10.31
C LEU A 148 -29.85 -20.87 -11.26
N HIS A 149 -29.06 -19.92 -10.75
CA HIS A 149 -28.37 -18.94 -11.61
C HIS A 149 -27.07 -19.46 -12.24
N CYS A 150 -26.50 -20.56 -11.74
CA CYS A 150 -25.28 -21.13 -12.30
C CYS A 150 -25.54 -22.20 -13.37
N TRP A 151 -26.78 -22.65 -13.53
CA TRP A 151 -27.22 -23.62 -14.55
C TRP A 151 -27.93 -22.98 -15.75
N SER A 152 -28.04 -21.65 -15.79
CA SER A 152 -28.74 -20.92 -16.86
C SER A 152 -27.85 -19.97 -17.66
N VAL A 153 -26.53 -20.18 -17.61
CA VAL A 153 -25.55 -19.59 -18.53
C VAL A 153 -24.81 -20.73 -19.24
#